data_AF-A0A3B9Y5F0-F1
#
_entry.id   AF-A0A3B9Y5F0-F1
#
_cell.length_a   1.000
_cell.length_b   1.000
_cell.length_c   1.000
_cell.angle_alpha   90.00
_cell.angle_beta   90.00
_cell.angle_gamma   90.00
#
_symmetry.space_group_name_H-M   'P 1'
#
loop_
_entity.id
_entity.type
_entity.pdbx_description
1 polymer ?
#
loop_
_entity_poly.entity_id
_entity_poly.type
_entity_poly.pdbx_seq_one_letter_code
_entity_poly.pdbx_strand_id
1 'polypeptide(L)'
;MITLPSHITERNPLPTTISLQDYVSGYETNDGKLFKATTRGSHGYVSDWGTHYKINDSLALDGELCYLFGRWLGDGCVTHRTGTDIPSGIKIVFSLDEKDDAVEIARIIEAKFGIEGSIKLSSTERWYDLWVNSMPLGEFFKTFLGCYSYGKRIPDQLMHLSSELTLELLHGLFSADGYLSDNKLGIMLSNRTLAVRNSSASTANRIFILDS
;
A
#
# COMPACT_ATOMS: atom_id res chain seq x y z
N MET A 1 20.27 4.95 48.89
CA MET A 1 18.87 5.21 48.48
C MET A 1 18.94 6.17 47.29
N ILE A 2 18.85 5.64 46.07
CA ILE A 2 18.89 6.43 44.84
C ILE A 2 17.59 6.11 44.10
N THR A 3 16.70 7.09 44.04
CA THR A 3 15.41 6.99 43.35
C THR A 3 15.65 7.25 41.86
N LEU A 4 15.46 6.25 41.02
CA LEU A 4 15.44 6.43 39.56
C LEU A 4 14.08 7.02 39.14
N PRO A 5 14.04 8.03 38.25
CA PRO A 5 12.78 8.60 37.80
C PRO A 5 12.05 7.63 36.86
N SER A 6 10.83 7.28 37.21
CA SER A 6 9.90 6.51 36.39
C SER A 6 9.28 7.41 35.31
N HIS A 7 9.99 7.63 34.22
CA HIS A 7 9.36 8.08 32.97
C HIS A 7 9.16 6.87 32.06
N ILE A 8 8.10 6.10 32.35
CA ILE A 8 7.48 5.27 31.33
C ILE A 8 6.67 6.26 30.48
N THR A 9 7.24 6.70 29.37
CA THR A 9 6.47 7.37 28.33
C THR A 9 5.40 6.38 27.89
N GLU A 10 4.13 6.66 28.17
CA GLU A 10 3.01 5.95 27.54
C GLU A 10 3.23 5.98 26.04
N ARG A 11 3.64 4.86 25.44
CA ARG A 11 3.57 4.72 23.99
C ARG A 11 2.08 4.68 23.68
N ASN A 12 1.59 5.76 23.08
CA ASN A 12 0.27 5.79 22.47
C ASN A 12 0.15 4.53 21.59
N PRO A 13 -0.85 3.65 21.77
CA PRO A 13 -0.99 2.48 20.93
C PRO A 13 -1.05 2.91 19.48
N LEU A 14 -0.32 2.20 18.62
CA LEU A 14 -0.36 2.51 17.18
C LEU A 14 -1.80 2.41 16.71
N PRO A 15 -2.22 3.30 15.80
CA PRO A 15 -3.55 3.24 15.25
C PRO A 15 -3.75 1.88 14.57
N THR A 16 -4.72 1.11 15.08
CA THR A 16 -5.15 -0.18 14.53
C THR A 16 -5.96 -0.01 13.25
N THR A 17 -6.20 1.22 12.84
CA THR A 17 -7.03 1.61 11.71
C THR A 17 -6.36 2.73 10.93
N ILE A 18 -6.43 2.68 9.60
CA ILE A 18 -5.98 3.74 8.68
C ILE A 18 -7.24 4.39 8.08
N SER A 19 -7.34 5.72 8.17
CA SER A 19 -8.37 6.48 7.45
C SER A 19 -7.82 6.93 6.11
N LEU A 20 -8.51 6.66 5.00
CA LEU A 20 -8.07 7.11 3.68
C LEU A 20 -8.10 8.64 3.57
N GLN A 21 -9.09 9.29 4.19
CA GLN A 21 -9.23 10.74 4.26
C GLN A 21 -7.98 11.47 4.78
N ASP A 22 -7.11 10.80 5.56
CA ASP A 22 -5.88 11.39 6.08
C ASP A 22 -4.78 11.51 4.99
N TYR A 23 -4.94 10.82 3.86
CA TYR A 23 -3.94 10.70 2.79
C TYR A 23 -4.44 11.18 1.42
N VAL A 24 -5.69 11.60 1.32
CA VAL A 24 -6.35 12.03 0.08
C VAL A 24 -7.05 13.36 0.30
N SER A 25 -7.23 14.14 -0.76
CA SER A 25 -7.82 15.49 -0.66
C SER A 25 -8.93 15.69 -1.68
N GLY A 26 -9.96 16.48 -1.33
CA GLY A 26 -11.10 16.74 -2.21
C GLY A 26 -12.11 15.58 -2.32
N TYR A 27 -12.13 14.71 -1.30
CA TYR A 27 -13.10 13.63 -1.15
C TYR A 27 -13.97 13.88 0.08
N GLU A 28 -15.18 13.32 0.06
CA GLU A 28 -16.16 13.33 1.14
C GLU A 28 -16.36 11.92 1.67
N THR A 29 -16.73 11.81 2.95
CA THR A 29 -17.05 10.54 3.60
C THR A 29 -18.52 10.49 3.98
N ASN A 30 -19.23 9.43 3.59
CA ASN A 30 -20.62 9.17 3.96
C ASN A 30 -20.79 7.67 4.21
N ASP A 31 -21.40 7.30 5.34
CA ASP A 31 -21.60 5.92 5.78
C ASP A 31 -20.31 5.07 5.74
N GLY A 32 -19.19 5.65 6.18
CA GLY A 32 -17.87 5.00 6.20
C GLY A 32 -17.25 4.79 4.81
N LYS A 33 -17.84 5.38 3.77
CA LYS A 33 -17.34 5.30 2.40
C LYS A 33 -16.84 6.65 1.91
N LEU A 34 -15.64 6.66 1.35
CA LEU A 34 -14.99 7.79 0.71
C LEU A 34 -15.42 7.88 -0.77
N PHE A 35 -15.78 9.09 -1.23
CA PHE A 35 -16.15 9.36 -2.61
C PHE A 35 -15.92 10.83 -2.98
N LYS A 36 -15.86 11.14 -4.28
CA LYS A 36 -15.85 12.54 -4.76
C LYS A 36 -17.23 12.89 -5.28
N ALA A 37 -17.83 13.98 -4.80
CA ALA A 37 -19.11 14.45 -5.32
C ALA A 37 -18.95 15.02 -6.75
N THR A 38 -20.00 14.89 -7.56
CA THR A 38 -20.03 15.53 -8.88
C THR A 38 -20.40 17.00 -8.72
N THR A 39 -19.50 17.89 -9.13
CA THR A 39 -19.74 19.34 -9.07
C THR A 39 -20.46 19.80 -10.32
N ARG A 40 -21.59 20.51 -10.13
CA ARG A 40 -22.35 21.15 -11.21
C ARG A 40 -22.21 22.66 -11.12
N GLY A 41 -21.91 23.30 -12.25
CA GLY A 41 -21.86 24.76 -12.35
C GLY A 41 -23.25 25.40 -12.38
N SER A 42 -23.32 26.75 -12.32
CA SER A 42 -24.57 27.52 -12.24
C SER A 42 -25.59 27.27 -13.35
N HIS A 43 -25.18 26.69 -14.47
CA HIS A 43 -26.04 26.37 -15.62
C HIS A 43 -26.38 24.87 -15.72
N GLY A 44 -26.12 24.08 -14.66
CA GLY A 44 -26.41 22.65 -14.61
C GLY A 44 -25.39 21.74 -15.32
N TYR A 45 -24.41 22.31 -16.04
CA TYR A 45 -23.29 21.56 -16.61
C TYR A 45 -22.39 20.98 -15.52
N VAL A 46 -21.98 19.73 -15.67
CA VAL A 46 -20.99 19.09 -14.80
C VAL A 46 -19.63 19.75 -15.07
N SER A 47 -19.11 20.44 -14.06
CA SER A 47 -17.78 21.07 -14.13
C SER A 47 -16.68 20.13 -13.66
N ASP A 48 -17.02 19.15 -12.81
CA ASP A 48 -16.10 18.12 -12.32
C ASP A 48 -16.87 16.84 -12.00
N TRP A 49 -16.37 15.71 -12.51
CA TRP A 49 -17.01 14.41 -12.31
C TRP A 49 -16.61 13.82 -10.96
N GLY A 50 -17.60 13.31 -10.23
CA GLY A 50 -17.38 12.55 -9.02
C GLY A 50 -16.75 11.19 -9.26
N THR A 51 -16.46 10.44 -8.20
CA THR A 51 -15.98 9.07 -8.34
C THR A 51 -17.11 8.14 -8.78
N HIS A 52 -16.78 7.18 -9.66
CA HIS A 52 -17.72 6.14 -10.07
C HIS A 52 -18.06 5.18 -8.93
N TYR A 53 -17.10 4.92 -8.03
CA TYR A 53 -17.25 4.02 -6.90
C TYR A 53 -17.02 4.77 -5.58
N LYS A 54 -17.72 4.35 -4.53
CA LYS A 54 -17.40 4.73 -3.15
C LYS A 54 -16.56 3.61 -2.54
N ILE A 55 -15.43 3.94 -1.93
CA ILE A 55 -14.53 2.96 -1.30
C ILE A 55 -14.57 3.06 0.22
N ASN A 56 -14.21 2.02 0.95
CA ASN A 56 -14.11 2.10 2.42
C ASN A 56 -13.10 3.17 2.82
N ASP A 57 -13.47 4.05 3.76
CA ASP A 57 -12.55 5.05 4.32
C ASP A 57 -11.70 4.47 5.47
N SER A 58 -12.26 3.52 6.23
CA SER A 58 -11.62 2.94 7.41
C SER A 58 -11.06 1.56 7.10
N LEU A 59 -9.74 1.40 7.20
CA LEU A 59 -9.05 0.12 6.97
C LEU A 59 -8.50 -0.42 8.29
N ALA A 60 -8.90 -1.62 8.68
CA ALA A 60 -8.25 -2.32 9.77
C ALA A 60 -6.83 -2.73 9.37
N LEU A 61 -5.85 -2.36 10.19
CA LEU A 61 -4.44 -2.71 9.98
C LEU A 61 -4.18 -4.13 10.50
N ASP A 62 -4.49 -5.11 9.66
CA ASP A 62 -4.33 -6.53 9.93
C ASP A 62 -3.41 -7.22 8.92
N GLY A 63 -3.24 -8.53 9.07
CA GLY A 63 -2.29 -9.33 8.28
C GLY A 63 -2.54 -9.22 6.78
N GLU A 64 -3.79 -9.30 6.33
CA GLU A 64 -4.13 -9.19 4.90
C GLU A 64 -3.77 -7.82 4.33
N LEU A 65 -4.07 -6.75 5.07
CA LEU A 65 -3.72 -5.40 4.61
C LEU A 65 -2.19 -5.20 4.57
N CYS A 66 -1.48 -5.72 5.58
CA CYS A 66 -0.02 -5.72 5.60
C CYS A 66 0.58 -6.52 4.43
N TYR A 67 0.04 -7.71 4.14
CA TYR A 67 0.44 -8.53 2.99
C TYR A 67 0.24 -7.78 1.66
N LEU A 68 -0.92 -7.12 1.48
CA LEU A 68 -1.19 -6.28 0.32
C LEU A 68 -0.19 -5.12 0.20
N PHE A 69 0.14 -4.43 1.29
CA PHE A 69 1.14 -3.36 1.28
C PHE A 69 2.53 -3.89 0.91
N GLY A 70 2.89 -5.09 1.36
CA GLY A 70 4.12 -5.77 0.98
C GLY A 70 4.17 -6.02 -0.53
N ARG A 71 3.11 -6.63 -1.09
CA ARG A 71 3.01 -6.89 -2.54
C ARG A 71 3.08 -5.60 -3.36
N TRP A 72 2.42 -4.54 -2.89
CA TRP A 72 2.51 -3.22 -3.51
C TRP A 72 3.94 -2.66 -3.51
N LEU A 73 4.67 -2.80 -2.40
CA LEU A 73 6.03 -2.27 -2.29
C LEU A 73 6.98 -2.89 -3.31
N GLY A 74 6.83 -4.17 -3.65
CA GLY A 74 7.55 -4.80 -4.76
C GLY A 74 6.99 -4.42 -6.12
N ASP A 75 5.84 -4.98 -6.50
CA ASP A 75 5.32 -4.95 -7.89
C ASP A 75 4.30 -3.83 -8.18
N GLY A 76 3.90 -3.06 -7.17
CA GLY A 76 2.84 -2.06 -7.28
C GLY A 76 3.22 -0.84 -8.13
N CYS A 77 2.26 -0.32 -8.89
CA CYS A 77 2.39 0.90 -9.68
C CYS A 77 1.09 1.72 -9.66
N VAL A 78 1.21 3.05 -9.52
CA VAL A 78 0.07 3.97 -9.65
C VAL A 78 -0.21 4.18 -11.13
N THR A 79 -1.46 3.99 -11.53
CA THR A 79 -1.89 4.27 -12.90
C THR A 79 -2.32 5.73 -12.97
N HIS A 80 -2.10 6.38 -14.12
CA HIS A 80 -2.44 7.79 -14.31
C HIS A 80 -3.42 7.96 -15.46
N ARG A 81 -4.20 9.04 -15.45
CA ARG A 81 -4.98 9.43 -16.62
C ARG A 81 -4.02 9.82 -17.75
N THR A 82 -4.32 9.38 -18.97
CA THR A 82 -3.48 9.60 -20.15
C THR A 82 -3.04 11.06 -20.28
N GLY A 83 -1.73 11.28 -20.33
CA GLY A 83 -1.14 12.61 -20.49
C GLY A 83 -1.12 13.51 -19.24
N THR A 84 -1.39 12.96 -18.05
CA THR A 84 -1.39 13.72 -16.77
C THR A 84 -0.71 12.93 -15.65
N ASP A 85 -0.31 13.60 -14.56
CA ASP A 85 0.15 12.95 -13.31
C ASP A 85 -1.01 12.72 -12.31
N ILE A 86 -2.26 12.81 -12.79
CA ILE A 86 -3.45 12.56 -11.97
C ILE A 86 -3.65 11.05 -11.85
N PRO A 87 -3.63 10.47 -10.63
CA PRO A 87 -3.88 9.04 -10.43
C PRO A 87 -5.25 8.65 -10.99
N SER A 88 -5.31 7.48 -11.62
CA SER A 88 -6.54 6.84 -12.10
C SER A 88 -6.85 5.53 -11.37
N GLY A 89 -5.91 5.01 -10.58
CA GLY A 89 -5.99 3.69 -9.99
C GLY A 89 -4.64 3.13 -9.57
N ILE A 90 -4.64 1.83 -9.32
CA ILE A 90 -3.45 1.03 -9.02
C ILE A 90 -3.35 -0.17 -9.97
N LYS A 91 -2.11 -0.63 -10.16
CA LYS A 91 -1.79 -1.85 -10.89
C LYS A 91 -0.75 -2.66 -10.12
N ILE A 92 -0.92 -3.97 -10.02
CA ILE A 92 0.09 -4.90 -9.49
C ILE A 92 0.35 -5.97 -10.56
N VAL A 93 1.63 -6.29 -10.79
CA VAL A 93 2.07 -7.26 -11.79
C VAL A 93 2.37 -8.59 -11.12
N PHE A 94 2.01 -9.69 -11.78
CA PHE A 94 2.24 -11.06 -11.33
C PHE A 94 2.78 -11.90 -12.48
N SER A 95 3.74 -12.79 -12.24
CA SER A 95 4.17 -13.76 -13.25
C SER A 95 3.04 -14.75 -13.60
N LEU A 96 3.26 -15.60 -14.61
CA LEU A 96 2.23 -16.55 -15.07
C LEU A 96 1.89 -17.62 -14.03
N ASP A 97 2.84 -17.98 -13.16
CA ASP A 97 2.69 -18.94 -12.08
C ASP A 97 2.07 -18.36 -10.81
N GLU A 98 1.96 -17.03 -10.71
CA GLU A 98 1.38 -16.30 -9.57
C GLU A 98 -0.09 -15.90 -9.78
N LYS A 99 -0.82 -16.63 -10.64
CA LYS A 99 -2.23 -16.30 -10.93
C LYS A 99 -3.10 -16.36 -9.68
N ASP A 100 -2.88 -17.34 -8.81
CA ASP A 100 -3.65 -17.51 -7.58
C ASP A 100 -3.36 -16.37 -6.59
N ASP A 101 -2.12 -15.87 -6.56
CA ASP A 101 -1.76 -14.68 -5.78
C ASP A 101 -2.48 -13.43 -6.31
N ALA A 102 -2.59 -13.28 -7.64
CA ALA A 102 -3.34 -12.18 -8.23
C ALA A 102 -4.84 -12.22 -7.82
N VAL A 103 -5.43 -13.41 -7.77
CA VAL A 103 -6.82 -13.62 -7.33
C VAL A 103 -6.97 -13.28 -5.85
N GLU A 104 -6.04 -13.73 -5.00
CA GLU A 104 -6.09 -13.45 -3.58
C GLU A 104 -5.90 -11.97 -3.27
N ILE A 105 -4.96 -11.30 -3.94
CA ILE A 105 -4.76 -9.85 -3.80
C ILE A 105 -6.01 -9.09 -4.27
N ALA A 106 -6.67 -9.53 -5.34
CA ALA A 106 -7.93 -8.93 -5.78
C ALA A 106 -9.04 -9.07 -4.72
N ARG A 107 -9.15 -10.25 -4.09
CA ARG A 107 -10.10 -10.51 -2.98
C ARG A 107 -9.81 -9.62 -1.78
N ILE A 108 -8.53 -9.46 -1.38
CA ILE A 108 -8.13 -8.58 -0.29
C ILE A 108 -8.50 -7.13 -0.60
N ILE A 109 -8.22 -6.66 -1.82
CA ILE A 109 -8.57 -5.29 -2.23
C ILE A 109 -10.09 -5.07 -2.15
N GLU A 110 -10.89 -6.01 -2.65
CA GLU A 110 -12.34 -5.93 -2.57
C GLU A 110 -12.82 -5.92 -1.11
N ALA A 111 -12.30 -6.81 -0.26
CA ALA A 111 -12.68 -6.86 1.16
C ALA A 111 -12.31 -5.58 1.91
N LYS A 112 -11.11 -5.04 1.67
CA LYS A 112 -10.58 -3.86 2.39
C LYS A 112 -11.15 -2.55 1.86
N PHE A 113 -11.21 -2.38 0.55
CA PHE A 113 -11.59 -1.11 -0.08
C PHE A 113 -13.00 -1.11 -0.66
N GLY A 114 -13.65 -2.27 -0.79
CA GLY A 114 -15.00 -2.39 -1.37
C GLY A 114 -15.02 -2.14 -2.87
N ILE A 115 -13.92 -2.41 -3.58
CA ILE A 115 -13.80 -2.26 -5.03
C ILE A 115 -13.17 -3.49 -5.67
N GLU A 116 -13.80 -3.98 -6.73
CA GLU A 116 -13.33 -5.14 -7.48
C GLU A 116 -12.13 -4.80 -8.37
N GLY A 117 -11.14 -5.69 -8.38
CA GLY A 117 -10.00 -5.63 -9.27
C GLY A 117 -10.22 -6.48 -10.53
N SER A 118 -9.62 -6.05 -11.65
CA SER A 118 -9.66 -6.77 -12.93
C SER A 118 -8.30 -7.38 -13.25
N ILE A 119 -8.21 -8.71 -13.25
CA ILE A 119 -7.02 -9.46 -13.63
C ILE A 119 -7.05 -9.67 -15.15
N LYS A 120 -5.99 -9.27 -15.83
CA LYS A 120 -5.85 -9.43 -17.29
C LYS A 120 -4.50 -10.03 -17.62
N LEU A 121 -4.49 -11.01 -18.53
CA LEU A 121 -3.24 -11.45 -19.14
C LEU A 121 -2.69 -10.30 -19.99
N SER A 122 -1.39 -10.03 -19.87
CA SER A 122 -0.74 -8.96 -20.63
C SER A 122 -0.83 -9.23 -22.13
N SER A 123 -0.72 -8.18 -22.95
CA SER A 123 -0.74 -8.32 -24.41
C SER A 123 0.43 -9.15 -24.96
N THR A 124 1.49 -9.34 -24.18
CA THR A 124 2.64 -10.19 -24.49
C THR A 124 2.50 -11.60 -23.95
N GLU A 125 1.42 -11.90 -23.21
CA GLU A 125 1.11 -13.18 -22.57
C GLU A 125 2.19 -13.67 -21.60
N ARG A 126 2.91 -12.74 -20.96
CA ARG A 126 4.06 -13.04 -20.09
C ARG A 126 3.83 -12.79 -18.61
N TRP A 127 2.76 -12.10 -18.26
CA TRP A 127 2.41 -11.76 -16.88
C TRP A 127 0.92 -11.42 -16.80
N TYR A 128 0.38 -11.42 -15.59
CA TYR A 128 -0.93 -10.87 -15.28
C TYR A 128 -0.80 -9.46 -14.74
N ASP A 129 -1.66 -8.55 -15.20
CA ASP A 129 -1.86 -7.25 -14.59
C ASP A 129 -3.18 -7.27 -13.80
N LEU A 130 -3.11 -7.02 -12.50
CA LEU A 130 -4.28 -6.72 -11.66
C LEU A 130 -4.51 -5.22 -11.65
N TRP A 131 -5.63 -4.77 -12.21
CA TRP A 131 -6.02 -3.37 -12.30
C TRP A 131 -7.14 -3.02 -11.34
N VAL A 132 -7.02 -1.88 -10.65
CA VAL A 132 -8.11 -1.32 -9.84
C VAL A 132 -8.31 0.14 -10.20
N ASN A 133 -9.40 0.44 -10.89
CA ASN A 133 -9.69 1.78 -11.42
C ASN A 133 -10.40 2.65 -10.36
N SER A 134 -9.61 3.22 -9.45
CA SER A 134 -10.09 4.14 -8.43
C SER A 134 -9.07 5.23 -8.14
N MET A 135 -9.45 6.48 -8.45
CA MET A 135 -8.64 7.65 -8.14
C MET A 135 -8.29 7.77 -6.64
N PRO A 136 -9.25 7.71 -5.70
CA PRO A 136 -8.91 7.83 -4.28
C PRO A 136 -7.99 6.70 -3.81
N LEU A 137 -8.13 5.49 -4.38
CA LEU A 137 -7.20 4.39 -4.09
C LEU A 137 -5.79 4.68 -4.62
N GLY A 138 -5.67 5.15 -5.87
CA GLY A 138 -4.38 5.53 -6.46
C GLY A 138 -3.70 6.66 -5.70
N GLU A 139 -4.45 7.68 -5.28
CA GLU A 139 -3.96 8.76 -4.43
C GLU A 139 -3.53 8.25 -3.06
N PHE A 140 -4.33 7.41 -2.41
CA PHE A 140 -3.98 6.82 -1.12
C PHE A 140 -2.65 6.05 -1.21
N PHE A 141 -2.49 5.14 -2.18
CA PHE A 141 -1.25 4.38 -2.33
C PHE A 141 -0.05 5.28 -2.67
N LYS A 142 -0.24 6.28 -3.56
CA LYS A 142 0.78 7.30 -3.89
C LYS A 142 1.22 8.09 -2.66
N THR A 143 0.28 8.54 -1.84
CA THR A 143 0.57 9.36 -0.66
C THR A 143 1.10 8.52 0.49
N PHE A 144 0.52 7.35 0.78
CA PHE A 144 0.89 6.51 1.91
C PHE A 144 2.22 5.79 1.65
N LEU A 145 2.29 4.95 0.62
CA LEU A 145 3.46 4.11 0.33
C LEU A 145 4.42 4.72 -0.68
N GLY A 146 4.10 5.87 -1.27
CA GLY A 146 4.88 6.46 -2.35
C GLY A 146 4.56 5.87 -3.73
N CYS A 147 5.12 6.50 -4.76
CA CYS A 147 4.97 6.10 -6.16
C CYS A 147 6.31 6.12 -6.87
N TYR A 148 6.41 5.43 -8.01
CA TYR A 148 7.66 5.15 -8.74
C TYR A 148 8.61 4.26 -7.95
N SER A 149 9.38 3.40 -8.63
CA SER A 149 10.28 2.44 -7.97
C SER A 149 11.22 3.13 -6.96
N TYR A 150 11.76 4.29 -7.30
CA TYR A 150 12.62 5.10 -6.44
C TYR A 150 11.90 5.97 -5.39
N GLY A 151 10.57 6.06 -5.42
CA GLY A 151 9.78 6.89 -4.51
C GLY A 151 8.92 6.10 -3.52
N LYS A 152 8.87 4.76 -3.66
CA LYS A 152 8.23 3.88 -2.68
C LYS A 152 8.94 3.94 -1.31
N ARG A 153 8.16 3.97 -0.23
CA ARG A 153 8.62 4.09 1.15
C ARG A 153 7.71 3.33 2.11
N ILE A 154 8.26 2.89 3.23
CA ILE A 154 7.50 2.32 4.34
C ILE A 154 7.21 3.47 5.33
N PRO A 155 5.94 3.85 5.55
CA PRO A 155 5.56 4.87 6.54
C PRO A 155 5.94 4.48 7.96
N ASP A 156 6.15 5.47 8.82
CA ASP A 156 6.46 5.24 10.24
C ASP A 156 5.43 4.34 10.93
N GLN A 157 4.15 4.42 10.54
CA GLN A 157 3.11 3.55 11.07
C GLN A 157 3.38 2.06 10.80
N LEU A 158 3.93 1.72 9.63
CA LEU A 158 4.28 0.35 9.27
C LEU A 158 5.62 -0.09 9.89
N MET A 159 6.52 0.85 10.21
CA MET A 159 7.81 0.57 10.84
C MET A 159 7.71 0.12 12.31
N HIS A 160 6.58 0.39 12.97
CA HIS A 160 6.38 0.10 14.39
C HIS A 160 5.37 -1.02 14.64
N LEU A 161 4.93 -1.74 13.59
CA LEU A 161 3.98 -2.86 13.68
C LEU A 161 4.40 -3.94 14.70
N SER A 162 3.42 -4.74 15.14
CA SER A 162 3.73 -5.97 15.88
C SER A 162 4.58 -6.92 15.02
N SER A 163 5.22 -7.91 15.65
CA SER A 163 6.07 -8.85 14.91
C SER A 163 5.27 -9.67 13.90
N GLU A 164 4.02 -10.00 14.24
CA GLU A 164 3.09 -10.75 13.39
C GLU A 164 2.71 -9.94 12.14
N LEU A 165 2.32 -8.67 12.31
CA LEU A 165 1.97 -7.81 11.17
C LEU A 165 3.18 -7.43 10.32
N THR A 166 4.35 -7.28 10.95
CA THR A 166 5.61 -7.09 10.24
C THR A 166 5.93 -8.31 9.37
N LEU A 167 5.69 -9.53 9.88
CA LEU A 167 5.90 -10.75 9.12
C LEU A 167 5.01 -10.81 7.88
N GLU A 168 3.73 -10.43 7.99
CA GLU A 168 2.82 -10.39 6.84
C GLU A 168 3.22 -9.33 5.80
N LEU A 169 3.67 -8.16 6.27
CA LEU A 169 4.21 -7.13 5.37
C LEU A 169 5.44 -7.64 4.60
N LEU A 170 6.36 -8.29 5.30
CA LEU A 170 7.54 -8.89 4.69
C LEU A 170 7.16 -10.04 3.76
N HIS A 171 6.20 -10.88 4.14
CA HIS A 171 5.70 -11.98 3.32
C HIS A 171 5.17 -11.48 1.97
N GLY A 172 4.37 -10.42 1.96
CA GLY A 172 3.90 -9.81 0.71
C GLY A 172 5.04 -9.24 -0.13
N LEU A 173 6.03 -8.62 0.50
CA LEU A 173 7.19 -8.05 -0.19
C LEU A 173 8.08 -9.14 -0.80
N PHE A 174 8.35 -10.22 -0.07
CA PHE A 174 9.09 -11.38 -0.57
C PHE A 174 8.35 -12.14 -1.65
N SER A 175 7.01 -12.15 -1.59
CA SER A 175 6.21 -12.76 -2.65
C SER A 175 6.29 -11.96 -3.95
N ALA A 176 6.65 -10.67 -3.93
CA ALA A 176 6.85 -9.86 -5.13
C ALA A 176 8.30 -9.94 -5.64
N ASP A 177 9.28 -9.62 -4.79
CA ASP A 177 10.68 -9.40 -5.18
C ASP A 177 11.65 -10.51 -4.70
N GLY A 178 11.13 -11.59 -4.13
CA GLY A 178 11.94 -12.62 -3.49
C GLY A 178 12.74 -13.47 -4.48
N TYR A 179 14.07 -13.49 -4.31
CA TYR A 179 14.93 -14.55 -4.85
C TYR A 179 15.43 -15.43 -3.70
N LEU A 180 15.12 -16.73 -3.75
CA LEU A 180 15.68 -17.73 -2.85
C LEU A 180 17.00 -18.23 -3.45
N SER A 181 18.12 -17.96 -2.79
CA SER A 181 19.43 -18.56 -3.10
C SER A 181 20.02 -19.19 -1.85
N ASP A 182 20.29 -20.49 -1.90
CA ASP A 182 20.94 -21.35 -0.89
C ASP A 182 21.38 -20.63 0.41
N ASN A 183 20.44 -20.55 1.37
CA ASN A 183 20.59 -19.97 2.73
C ASN A 183 20.63 -18.43 2.87
N LYS A 184 20.21 -17.65 1.86
CA LYS A 184 20.01 -16.20 1.99
C LYS A 184 18.66 -15.77 1.42
N LEU A 185 17.88 -15.10 2.27
CA LEU A 185 16.68 -14.38 1.87
C LEU A 185 17.11 -12.95 1.48
N GLY A 186 17.06 -12.63 0.18
CA GLY A 186 17.47 -11.32 -0.34
C GLY A 186 16.30 -10.60 -0.99
N ILE A 187 16.21 -9.29 -0.80
CA ILE A 187 15.28 -8.41 -1.53
C ILE A 187 16.13 -7.50 -2.40
N MET A 188 15.83 -7.41 -3.70
CA MET A 188 16.49 -6.47 -4.60
C MET A 188 15.64 -5.21 -4.77
N LEU A 189 15.64 -4.34 -3.75
CA LEU A 189 14.95 -3.06 -3.84
C LEU A 189 15.78 -2.11 -4.71
N SER A 190 15.24 -1.71 -5.86
CA SER A 190 15.86 -0.69 -6.73
C SER A 190 15.89 0.72 -6.11
N ASN A 191 15.45 0.86 -4.85
CA ASN A 191 15.39 2.11 -4.10
C ASN A 191 16.29 2.06 -2.84
N ARG A 192 17.41 2.80 -2.88
CA ARG A 192 18.36 2.94 -1.76
C ARG A 192 17.71 3.44 -0.46
N THR A 193 16.58 4.14 -0.54
CA THR A 193 15.88 4.68 0.64
C THR A 193 15.13 3.62 1.43
N LEU A 194 14.74 2.51 0.79
CA LEU A 194 14.18 1.36 1.49
C LEU A 194 15.27 0.52 2.18
N ALA A 195 16.53 0.64 1.73
CA ALA A 195 17.62 -0.21 2.18
C ALA A 195 18.19 0.13 3.57
N VAL A 196 18.02 1.35 4.12
CA VAL A 196 18.64 1.72 5.42
C VAL A 196 17.87 2.80 6.19
N ARG A 197 17.50 2.52 7.46
CA ARG A 197 17.96 3.26 8.67
C ARG A 197 17.55 2.58 9.98
N ASN A 198 18.53 2.04 10.73
CA ASN A 198 18.76 2.37 12.16
C ASN A 198 19.95 1.58 12.73
N SER A 199 21.11 2.22 12.79
CA SER A 199 22.24 1.84 13.64
C SER A 199 22.15 2.61 14.96
N SER A 200 21.38 2.11 15.93
CA SER A 200 21.54 2.36 17.38
C SER A 200 20.55 1.53 18.21
N ALA A 201 21.12 0.62 19.00
CA ALA A 201 20.66 0.00 20.25
C ALA A 201 19.29 -0.72 20.35
N SER A 202 19.38 -1.92 20.94
CA SER A 202 18.34 -2.80 21.51
C SER A 202 17.65 -3.79 20.57
N THR A 203 17.85 -5.07 20.88
CA THR A 203 17.33 -6.29 20.26
C THR A 203 15.83 -6.23 19.95
N ALA A 204 15.48 -5.87 18.72
CA ALA A 204 14.21 -6.14 18.07
C ALA A 204 14.49 -6.33 16.57
N ASN A 205 13.86 -7.35 15.96
CA ASN A 205 14.01 -7.83 14.59
C ASN A 205 14.76 -6.90 13.61
N ARG A 206 16.01 -7.26 13.31
CA ARG A 206 16.85 -6.54 12.35
C ARG A 206 16.50 -6.96 10.92
N ILE A 207 15.91 -6.05 10.15
CA ILE A 207 15.79 -6.16 8.70
C ILE A 207 17.16 -5.81 8.10
N PHE A 208 17.82 -6.79 7.46
CA PHE A 208 19.03 -6.55 6.67
C PHE A 208 18.65 -6.53 5.19
N ILE A 209 18.80 -5.38 4.53
CA ILE A 209 18.65 -5.25 3.08
C ILE A 209 20.07 -5.07 2.52
N LEU A 210 20.49 -5.98 1.64
CA LEU A 210 21.81 -5.96 1.02
C LEU A 210 21.78 -5.03 -0.19
N ASP A 211 22.66 -4.03 -0.23
CA ASP A 211 22.93 -3.19 -1.42
C ASP A 211 23.86 -3.96 -2.37
N SER A 212 23.69 -3.74 -3.68
CA SER A 212 24.54 -4.33 -4.74
C SER A 212 25.77 -3.45 -5.02
#